data_AF-A0A945ED27-F1
#
_entry.id   AF-A0A945ED27-F1
#
_cell.length_a   1.000
_cell.length_b   1.000
_cell.length_c   1.000
_cell.angle_alpha   90.00
_cell.angle_beta   90.00
_cell.angle_gamma   90.00
#
_symmetry.space_group_name_H-M   'P 1'
#
loop_
_entity.id
_entity.type
_entity.pdbx_description
1 polymer ?
#
loop_
_entity_poly.entity_id
_entity_poly.type
_entity_poly.pdbx_seq_one_letter_code
_entity_poly.pdbx_strand_id
1 'polypeptide(L)' 'FEDENAKVEPMKGMTIVPTTTDLGRITAPIIFTIPLQLLSYHVAIIKGTDVDQPRNLAKSVTVE' A
#
# COMPACT_ATOMS: atom_id res chain seq x y z
N PHE A 1 -1.50 3.48 8.52
CA PHE A 1 -0.59 4.49 7.96
C PHE A 1 -0.99 5.80 8.56
N GLU A 2 -0.05 6.48 9.20
CA GLU A 2 -0.36 7.68 9.97
C GLU A 2 0.55 8.83 9.55
N ASP A 3 -0.05 10.00 9.35
CA ASP A 3 0.67 11.28 9.35
C ASP A 3 0.85 11.72 10.80
N GLU A 4 2.01 12.24 11.18
CA GLU A 4 2.34 12.61 12.57
C GLU A 4 1.32 13.58 13.20
N ASN A 5 0.52 14.30 12.39
CA ASN A 5 -0.53 15.20 12.86
C ASN A 5 -1.87 14.49 13.17
N ALA A 6 -2.06 13.24 12.76
CA ALA A 6 -3.33 12.52 12.90
C ALA A 6 -3.58 12.01 14.33
N LYS A 7 -2.54 11.96 15.18
CA LYS A 7 -2.62 11.61 16.61
C LYS A 7 -3.31 10.27 16.84
N VAL A 8 -2.94 9.26 16.05
CA VAL A 8 -3.58 7.94 16.16
C VAL A 8 -2.99 7.17 17.33
N GLU A 9 -3.84 6.80 18.29
CA GLU A 9 -3.41 5.98 19.42
C GLU A 9 -3.23 4.50 19.03
N PRO A 10 -2.16 3.83 19.50
CA PRO A 10 -1.93 2.43 19.21
C PRO A 10 -3.00 1.56 19.88
N MET A 11 -3.62 0.68 19.09
CA MET A 11 -4.61 -0.30 19.56
C MET A 11 -4.09 -1.73 19.37
N LYS A 12 -4.58 -2.67 20.20
CA LYS A 12 -4.21 -4.08 20.09
C LYS A 12 -4.61 -4.64 18.72
N GLY A 13 -3.62 -5.13 17.97
CA GLY A 13 -3.81 -5.67 16.61
C GLY A 13 -3.63 -4.63 15.48
N MET A 14 -3.25 -3.40 15.82
CA MET A 14 -2.98 -2.34 14.85
C MET A 14 -1.48 -1.99 14.84
N THR A 15 -0.84 -2.23 13.69
CA THR A 15 0.54 -1.77 13.45
C THR A 15 0.49 -0.39 12.82
N ILE A 16 1.01 0.61 13.51
CA ILE A 16 1.15 1.97 12.97
C ILE A 16 2.43 2.01 12.13
N VAL A 17 2.28 2.38 10.86
CA VAL A 17 3.40 2.68 9.97
C VAL A 17 3.42 4.20 9.80
N PRO A 18 4.43 4.89 10.35
CA PRO A 18 4.54 6.33 10.21
C PRO A 18 4.83 6.69 8.77
N THR A 19 4.14 7.70 8.25
CA THR A 19 4.42 8.31 6.96
C THR A 19 5.14 9.64 7.19
N THR A 20 6.11 9.97 6.33
CA THR A 20 6.95 11.16 6.54
C THR A 20 6.09 12.43 6.43
N THR A 21 6.28 13.35 7.37
CA THR A 21 5.72 14.70 7.32
C THR A 21 6.55 15.56 6.35
N ASP A 22 5.93 16.59 5.75
CA ASP A 22 6.57 17.50 4.77
C ASP A 22 6.91 16.87 3.40
N LEU A 23 5.96 16.10 2.86
CA LEU A 23 6.04 15.62 1.49
C LEU A 23 5.83 16.77 0.50
N GLY A 24 6.85 17.07 -0.30
CA GLY A 24 6.72 17.99 -1.42
C GLY A 24 5.60 17.57 -2.37
N ARG A 25 4.91 18.55 -2.97
CA ARG A 25 3.72 18.33 -3.84
C ARG A 25 3.96 17.27 -4.93
N ILE A 26 5.18 17.14 -5.43
CA ILE A 26 5.56 16.19 -6.49
C ILE A 26 5.80 14.78 -5.94
N THR A 27 6.37 14.64 -4.74
CA THR A 27 6.73 13.34 -4.17
C THR A 27 5.60 12.71 -3.37
N ALA A 28 4.64 13.52 -2.89
CA ALA A 28 3.49 13.03 -2.13
C ALA A 28 2.73 11.88 -2.82
N PRO A 29 2.36 11.95 -4.12
CA PRO A 29 1.64 10.86 -4.78
C PRO A 29 2.42 9.55 -4.78
N ILE A 30 3.75 9.62 -4.96
CA ILE A 30 4.62 8.44 -4.97
C ILE A 30 4.66 7.80 -3.58
N ILE A 31 4.92 8.59 -2.55
CA ILE A 31 5.05 8.06 -1.18
C ILE A 31 3.72 7.49 -0.67
N PHE A 32 2.59 8.14 -0.98
CA PHE A 32 1.27 7.62 -0.60
C PHE A 32 0.86 6.36 -1.37
N THR A 33 1.50 6.01 -2.50
CA THR A 33 1.24 4.71 -3.16
C THR A 33 1.80 3.52 -2.41
N ILE A 34 2.91 3.67 -1.66
CA ILE A 34 3.56 2.58 -0.93
C ILE A 34 2.60 1.96 0.12
N PRO A 35 1.93 2.75 0.97
CA PRO A 35 0.86 2.26 1.84
C PRO A 35 -0.22 1.43 1.13
N LEU A 36 -0.70 1.90 -0.02
CA LEU A 36 -1.77 1.25 -0.77
C LEU A 36 -1.29 -0.07 -1.40
N GLN A 37 -0.04 -0.13 -1.84
CA GLN A 37 0.60 -1.35 -2.33
C GLN A 37 0.71 -2.39 -1.20
N LEU A 38 1.18 -1.97 -0.01
CA LEU A 38 1.27 -2.86 1.16
C LEU A 38 -0.11 -3.34 1.60
N LEU A 39 -1.13 -2.47 1.62
CA LEU A 39 -2.50 -2.88 1.92
C LEU A 39 -2.99 -3.95 0.94
N SER A 40 -2.79 -3.72 -0.35
CA SER A 40 -3.20 -4.66 -1.40
C SER A 40 -2.50 -6.02 -1.25
N TYR A 41 -1.20 -6.01 -0.96
CA TYR A 41 -0.42 -7.22 -0.68
C TYR A 41 -0.99 -8.01 0.49
N HIS A 42 -1.18 -7.38 1.66
CA HIS A 42 -1.67 -8.07 2.85
C HIS A 42 -3.09 -8.61 2.66
N VAL A 43 -3.96 -7.87 1.97
CA VAL A 43 -5.30 -8.36 1.63
C VAL A 43 -5.22 -9.59 0.71
N ALA A 44 -4.34 -9.59 -0.29
CA ALA A 44 -4.17 -10.72 -1.19
C ALA A 44 -3.64 -11.98 -0.47
N ILE A 45 -2.69 -11.82 0.46
CA ILE A 45 -2.21 -12.91 1.33
C ILE A 45 -3.34 -13.48 2.19
N ILE A 46 -4.14 -12.61 2.85
CA ILE A 46 -5.28 -13.05 3.68
C ILE A 46 -6.33 -13.78 2.82
N LYS A 47 -6.55 -13.34 1.59
CA LYS A 47 -7.47 -13.99 0.64
C LYS A 47 -6.90 -15.26 -0.01
N GLY A 48 -5.63 -15.59 0.23
CA GLY A 48 -4.96 -16.74 -0.38
C GLY A 48 -4.86 -16.65 -1.91
N THR A 49 -4.82 -15.44 -2.46
CA THR A 49 -4.68 -15.23 -3.91
C THR A 49 -3.21 -15.08 -4.29
N ASP A 50 -2.83 -15.56 -5.47
CA ASP A 50 -1.49 -15.38 -6.01
C ASP A 50 -1.25 -13.90 -6.35
N VAL A 51 -0.31 -13.28 -5.64
CA VAL A 51 0.04 -11.86 -5.80
C VAL A 51 0.91 -11.63 -7.03
N ASP A 52 1.76 -12.61 -7.35
CA ASP A 52 2.72 -12.52 -8.47
C ASP A 52 2.06 -12.88 -9.80
N GLN A 53 1.04 -13.74 -9.77
CA GLN A 53 0.26 -14.17 -10.94
C GLN A 53 -1.25 -13.99 -10.74
N PRO A 54 -1.74 -12.73 -10.74
CA PRO A 54 -3.16 -12.47 -10.59
C PRO A 54 -3.98 -13.06 -11.74
N ARG A 55 -5.17 -13.56 -11.41
CA ARG A 55 -6.09 -14.17 -12.40
C ARG A 55 -6.38 -13.19 -13.53
N ASN A 56 -6.38 -13.71 -14.76
CA ASN A 56 -6.73 -12.97 -15.99
C ASN A 56 -5.75 -11.85 -16.37
N LEU A 57 -4.56 -11.78 -15.76
CA LEU A 57 -3.55 -10.79 -16.09
C LEU A 57 -2.27 -11.45 -16.58
N ALA A 58 -1.55 -10.71 -17.42
CA ALA A 58 -0.20 -11.03 -17.86
C ALA A 58 0.70 -9.84 -17.53
N LYS A 59 2.00 -10.08 -17.36
CA LYS A 59 2.99 -9.03 -17.05
C LYS A 59 3.05 -7.93 -18.11
N SER A 60 2.81 -8.29 -19.36
CA SER A 60 2.70 -7.38 -20.49
C SER A 60 1.84 -8.01 -21.57
N VAL A 61 0.99 -7.22 -22.23
CA VAL A 61 0.20 -7.66 -23.39
C VAL A 61 0.97 -7.27 -24.65
N THR A 62 1.28 -8.24 -25.49
CA THR A 62 2.12 -8.05 -26.70
C THR A 62 1.39 -8.44 -27.99
N VAL A 63 0.07 -8.54 -27.95
CA VAL A 63 -0.76 -8.81 -29.14
C VAL A 63 -1.42 -7.52 -29.60
N GLU A 64 -1.46 -7.31 -30.91
CA GLU A 64 -2.16 -6.22 -31.58
C GLU A 64 -3.65 -6.53 -31.74
#